data_AF-A0A8S3HHQ5-F1
#
_entry.id   AF-A0A8S3HHQ5-F1
#
_cell.length_a   1.000
_cell.length_b   1.000
_cell.length_c   1.000
_cell.angle_alpha   90.00
_cell.angle_beta   90.00
_cell.angle_gamma   90.00
#
_symmetry.space_group_name_H-M   'P 1'
#
loop_
_entity.id
_entity.type
_entity.pdbx_description
1 polymer ?
#
loop_
_entity_poly.entity_id
_entity_poly.type
_entity_poly.pdbx_seq_one_letter_code
_entity_poly.pdbx_strand_id
1 'polypeptide(L)'
;MSLRTTNIFVQNNRIILTDYGLVPLSKCFRVTDQPAIIAPRGWLSYLAPEIIRKLDPRNEETILQHTPQTDVYAFGTVWYELLFREFPYAKQPPEYIIWRAGNSIKQPLSSVHISKYAK
;
A
#
# COMPACT_ATOMS: atom_id res chain seq x y z
N MET A 1 -9.95 -1.96 -6.55
CA MET A 1 -9.12 -3.18 -6.54
C MET A 1 -8.02 -2.95 -5.51
N SER A 2 -7.75 -3.93 -4.64
CA SER A 2 -6.74 -3.80 -3.58
C SER A 2 -5.66 -4.85 -3.82
N LEU A 3 -4.72 -4.51 -4.71
CA LEU A 3 -3.58 -5.38 -5.02
C LEU A 3 -2.53 -5.30 -3.90
N ARG A 4 -2.26 -6.43 -3.25
CA ARG A 4 -1.25 -6.58 -2.19
C ARG A 4 -0.58 -7.94 -2.32
N THR A 5 0.63 -8.10 -1.78
CA THR A 5 1.37 -9.38 -1.86
C THR A 5 0.65 -10.53 -1.15
N THR A 6 -0.14 -10.24 -0.12
CA THR A 6 -1.03 -11.22 0.53
C THR A 6 -2.10 -11.79 -0.41
N ASN A 7 -2.37 -11.10 -1.52
CA ASN A 7 -3.35 -11.47 -2.53
C ASN A 7 -2.68 -12.11 -3.76
N ILE A 8 -1.39 -12.46 -3.65
CA ILE A 8 -0.61 -13.11 -4.71
C ILE A 8 -0.22 -14.50 -4.25
N PHE A 9 -0.78 -15.52 -4.88
CA PHE A 9 -0.47 -16.92 -4.63
C PHE A 9 0.45 -17.45 -5.73
N VAL A 10 1.51 -18.16 -5.34
CA VAL A 10 2.41 -18.82 -6.28
C VAL A 10 2.27 -20.33 -6.10
N GLN A 11 1.78 -21.02 -7.14
CA GLN A 11 1.63 -22.46 -7.14
C GLN A 11 2.15 -23.02 -8.47
N ASN A 12 3.13 -23.94 -8.42
CA ASN A 12 3.69 -24.63 -9.58
C ASN A 12 4.09 -23.69 -10.74
N ASN A 13 4.89 -22.65 -10.44
CA ASN A 13 5.28 -21.59 -11.39
C ASN A 13 4.12 -20.77 -12.00
N ARG A 14 2.90 -20.90 -11.49
CA ARG A 14 1.76 -20.02 -11.83
C ARG A 14 1.56 -18.99 -10.73
N ILE A 15 1.37 -17.75 -11.15
CA ILE A 15 1.00 -16.64 -10.26
C ILE A 15 -0.51 -16.46 -10.36
N ILE A 16 -1.20 -16.59 -9.23
CA ILE A 16 -2.64 -16.43 -9.10
C ILE A 16 -2.87 -15.16 -8.28
N LEU A 17 -3.54 -14.18 -8.89
CA LEU A 17 -3.97 -12.96 -8.20
C LEU A 17 -5.39 -13.20 -7.66
N THR A 18 -5.57 -13.10 -6.34
CA THR A 18 -6.87 -13.21 -5.68
C THR A 18 -7.27 -11.84 -5.12
N ASP A 19 -8.02 -11.06 -5.87
CA ASP A 19 -8.72 -9.89 -5.34
C ASP A 19 -10.19 -10.26 -5.13
N TYR A 20 -10.56 -10.50 -3.88
CA TYR A 20 -11.95 -10.31 -3.47
C TYR A 20 -11.97 -9.07 -2.57
N GLY A 21 -12.48 -7.97 -3.11
CA GLY A 21 -12.58 -6.66 -2.48
C GLY A 21 -13.42 -6.64 -1.20
N LEU A 22 -12.91 -7.22 -0.12
CA LEU A 22 -13.65 -7.45 1.13
C LEU A 22 -12.88 -7.02 2.38
N VAL A 23 -12.20 -5.87 2.32
CA VAL A 23 -12.08 -5.05 3.52
C VAL A 23 -12.66 -3.68 3.20
N PRO A 24 -13.95 -3.43 3.46
CA PRO A 24 -14.45 -2.07 3.44
C PRO A 24 -13.60 -1.26 4.42
N LEU A 25 -13.04 -0.17 3.90
CA LEU A 25 -12.18 0.78 4.60
C LEU A 25 -12.77 1.30 5.91
N SER A 26 -14.10 1.24 6.06
CA SER A 26 -14.81 1.51 7.31
C SER A 26 -14.27 0.69 8.50
N LYS A 27 -13.66 -0.48 8.27
CA LYS A 27 -13.02 -1.28 9.33
C LYS A 27 -11.59 -0.83 9.67
N CYS A 28 -11.00 0.06 8.87
CA CYS A 28 -9.65 0.58 9.05
C CYS A 28 -9.62 1.93 9.76
N PHE A 29 -10.77 2.49 10.12
CA PHE A 29 -10.88 3.73 10.86
C PHE A 29 -11.58 3.46 12.19
N ARG A 30 -11.14 4.15 13.24
CA ARG A 30 -11.87 4.21 14.51
C ARG A 30 -12.33 5.64 14.70
N VAL A 31 -13.62 5.85 14.47
CA VAL A 31 -14.31 7.10 14.79
C VAL A 31 -14.64 7.09 16.28
N THR A 32 -13.71 7.60 17.08
CA THR A 32 -13.91 7.94 18.51
C THR A 32 -13.56 9.41 18.71
N ASP A 33 -13.72 9.96 19.92
CA ASP A 33 -13.33 11.34 20.26
C ASP A 33 -11.88 11.69 19.85
N GLN A 34 -11.02 10.68 19.74
CA GLN A 34 -9.75 10.74 19.03
C GLN A 34 -9.84 9.92 17.73
N PRO A 35 -9.95 10.57 16.56
CA PRO A 35 -10.01 9.85 15.28
C PRO A 35 -8.65 9.21 14.99
N ALA A 36 -8.62 7.89 14.83
CA ALA A 36 -7.39 7.14 14.58
C ALA A 36 -7.55 6.18 13.40
N ILE A 37 -6.50 6.07 12.58
CA ILE A 37 -6.43 5.12 11.48
C ILE A 37 -5.89 3.79 12.01
N ILE A 38 -6.71 2.75 12.02
CA ILE A 38 -6.32 1.38 12.38
C ILE A 38 -6.12 0.59 11.08
N ALA A 39 -4.96 0.75 10.47
CA ALA A 39 -4.61 -0.01 9.27
C ALA A 39 -3.74 -1.23 9.61
N PRO A 40 -3.91 -2.37 8.91
CA PRO A 40 -2.96 -3.47 8.97
C PRO A 40 -1.56 -3.01 8.57
N ARG A 41 -0.54 -3.61 9.19
CA ARG A 41 0.86 -3.28 8.90
C ARG A 41 1.16 -3.40 7.40
N GLY A 42 1.75 -2.36 6.83
CA GLY A 42 2.12 -2.28 5.42
C GLY A 42 1.00 -1.88 4.47
N TRP A 43 -0.28 -1.87 4.90
CA TRP A 43 -1.40 -1.50 4.03
C TRP A 43 -1.27 -0.09 3.45
N LEU A 44 -0.85 0.88 4.26
CA LEU A 44 -0.64 2.27 3.83
C LEU A 44 0.41 2.40 2.72
N SER A 45 1.39 1.51 2.66
CA SER A 45 2.47 1.56 1.67
C SER A 45 2.00 1.17 0.26
N TYR A 46 0.88 0.47 0.13
CA TYR A 46 0.28 0.12 -1.18
C TYR A 46 -0.70 1.17 -1.68
N LEU A 47 -1.04 2.18 -0.87
CA LEU A 47 -1.96 3.22 -1.28
C LEU A 47 -1.27 4.30 -2.10
N ALA A 48 -1.89 4.63 -3.23
CA ALA A 48 -1.45 5.71 -4.07
C ALA A 48 -1.61 7.07 -3.36
N PRO A 49 -0.78 8.08 -3.68
CA PRO A 49 -0.79 9.38 -3.00
C PRO A 49 -2.17 10.08 -3.06
N GLU A 50 -2.90 9.93 -4.15
CA GLU A 50 -4.26 10.45 -4.33
C GLU A 50 -5.30 9.79 -3.41
N ILE A 51 -5.05 8.54 -3.00
CA ILE A 51 -5.87 7.81 -2.04
C ILE A 51 -5.50 8.24 -0.62
N ILE A 52 -4.19 8.37 -0.34
CA ILE A 52 -3.69 8.80 0.97
C ILE A 52 -4.15 10.21 1.33
N ARG A 53 -4.16 11.15 0.37
CA ARG A 53 -4.65 12.52 0.58
C ARG A 53 -6.14 12.59 0.90
N LYS A 54 -6.90 11.56 0.51
CA LYS A 54 -8.34 11.45 0.78
C LYS A 54 -8.64 10.63 2.04
N LEU A 55 -7.64 10.08 2.73
CA LEU A 55 -7.86 9.38 4.00
C LEU A 55 -8.30 10.40 5.06
N ASP A 56 -9.60 10.41 5.36
CA ASP A 56 -10.15 11.17 6.48
C ASP A 56 -10.71 10.20 7.53
N PRO A 57 -10.10 10.11 8.73
CA PRO A 57 -10.59 9.25 9.80
C PRO A 57 -11.94 9.68 10.37
N ARG A 58 -12.48 10.84 9.98
CA ARG A 58 -13.82 11.31 10.36
C ARG A 58 -14.89 10.97 9.31
N ASN A 59 -14.48 10.53 8.13
CA ASN A 59 -15.38 10.25 7.02
C ASN A 59 -15.22 8.80 6.55
N GLU A 60 -15.93 7.89 7.23
CA GLU A 60 -15.99 6.46 6.89
C GLU A 60 -16.58 6.22 5.49
N GLU A 61 -17.38 7.15 4.97
CA GLU A 61 -17.99 7.09 3.63
C GLU A 61 -17.07 7.63 2.53
N THR A 62 -15.79 7.90 2.82
CA THR A 62 -14.85 8.22 1.74
C THR A 62 -14.68 6.99 0.85
N ILE A 63 -15.51 6.91 -0.19
CA ILE A 63 -15.37 5.94 -1.26
C ILE A 63 -14.05 6.27 -1.94
N LEU A 64 -12.99 5.59 -1.53
CA LEU A 64 -11.70 5.63 -2.19
C LEU A 64 -11.91 5.00 -3.57
N GLN A 65 -12.15 5.85 -4.55
CA GLN A 65 -12.30 5.44 -5.94
C GLN A 65 -10.96 4.87 -6.40
N HIS A 66 -10.87 3.55 -6.40
CA HIS A 66 -9.74 2.85 -7.00
C HIS A 66 -9.81 3.05 -8.51
N THR A 67 -8.75 3.63 -9.06
CA THR A 67 -8.56 3.77 -10.51
C THR A 67 -7.48 2.79 -10.96
N PRO A 68 -7.37 2.50 -12.28
CA PRO A 68 -6.27 1.70 -12.81
C PRO A 68 -4.89 2.24 -12.40
N GLN A 69 -4.75 3.56 -12.21
CA GLN A 69 -3.51 4.18 -11.75
C GLN A 69 -3.17 3.82 -10.30
N THR A 70 -4.18 3.69 -9.44
CA THR A 70 -3.99 3.23 -8.05
C THR A 70 -3.49 1.79 -8.00
N ASP A 71 -3.95 0.93 -8.91
CA ASP A 71 -3.50 -0.45 -9.03
C ASP A 71 -2.06 -0.53 -9.56
N VAL A 72 -1.69 0.33 -10.51
CA VAL A 72 -0.29 0.45 -10.98
C VAL A 72 0.65 0.86 -9.84
N TYR A 73 0.22 1.78 -8.97
CA TYR A 73 1.02 2.15 -7.79
C TYR A 73 1.20 0.98 -6.84
N ALA A 74 0.11 0.26 -6.54
CA ALA A 74 0.16 -0.92 -5.69
C ALA A 74 1.06 -2.02 -6.28
N PHE A 75 1.02 -2.23 -7.60
CA PHE A 75 1.95 -3.12 -8.30
C PHE A 75 3.41 -2.69 -8.14
N GLY A 76 3.70 -1.39 -8.22
CA GLY A 76 5.05 -0.86 -7.95
C GLY A 76 5.54 -1.16 -6.53
N THR A 77 4.62 -1.21 -5.56
CA THR A 77 4.92 -1.60 -4.17
C THR A 77 5.22 -3.09 -4.06
N VAL A 78 4.49 -3.96 -4.78
CA VAL A 78 4.80 -5.39 -4.90
C VAL A 78 6.19 -5.59 -5.53
N TRP A 79 6.49 -4.85 -6.60
CA TRP A 79 7.81 -4.89 -7.24
C TRP A 79 8.93 -4.51 -6.26
N TYR A 80 8.73 -3.47 -5.46
CA TYR A 80 9.65 -3.11 -4.38
C TYR A 80 9.82 -4.28 -3.40
N GLU A 81 8.73 -4.84 -2.90
CA GLU A 81 8.80 -5.94 -1.93
C GLU A 81 9.52 -7.18 -2.48
N LEU A 82 9.36 -7.48 -3.76
CA LEU A 82 10.10 -8.57 -4.42
C LEU A 82 11.62 -8.33 -4.41
N LEU A 83 12.05 -7.08 -4.60
CA LEU A 83 13.47 -6.72 -4.60
C LEU A 83 14.08 -6.69 -3.19
N PHE A 84 13.34 -6.20 -2.21
CA PHE A 84 13.88 -5.90 -0.87
C PHE A 84 13.43 -6.90 0.21
N ARG A 85 12.49 -7.79 -0.09
CA ARG A 85 11.81 -8.68 0.88
C ARG A 85 11.09 -7.94 2.02
N GLU A 86 10.91 -6.63 1.87
CA GLU A 86 10.26 -5.74 2.83
C GLU A 86 9.52 -4.65 2.05
N PHE A 87 8.35 -4.23 2.52
CA PHE A 87 7.58 -3.14 1.91
C PHE A 87 8.15 -1.76 2.30
N PRO A 88 7.90 -0.70 1.51
CA PRO A 88 8.40 0.63 1.82
C PRO A 88 7.95 1.11 3.20
N TYR A 89 8.85 1.76 3.93
CA TYR A 89 8.62 2.39 5.23
C TYR A 89 8.16 1.43 6.35
N ALA A 90 8.50 0.14 6.27
CA ALA A 90 8.07 -0.89 7.23
C ALA A 90 8.43 -0.69 8.70
N LYS A 91 9.39 0.20 9.00
CA LYS A 91 9.83 0.57 10.36
C LYS A 91 9.33 1.95 10.80
N GLN A 92 8.53 2.62 9.99
CA GLN A 92 8.06 3.98 10.24
C GLN A 92 6.62 3.96 10.76
N PRO A 93 6.23 4.96 11.58
CA PRO A 93 4.86 5.07 12.05
C PRO A 93 3.89 5.46 10.92
N PRO A 94 2.60 5.10 11.01
CA PRO A 94 1.57 5.41 10.01
C PRO A 94 1.53 6.88 9.58
N GLU A 95 1.68 7.81 10.52
CA GLU A 95 1.63 9.26 10.29
C GLU A 95 2.78 9.70 9.39
N TYR A 96 3.97 9.11 9.58
CA TYR A 96 5.13 9.38 8.73
C TYR A 96 4.89 8.89 7.30
N ILE A 97 4.30 7.70 7.14
CA ILE A 97 3.97 7.14 5.83
C ILE A 97 2.94 8.01 5.11
N ILE A 98 1.88 8.40 5.81
CA ILE A 98 0.83 9.29 5.30
C ILE A 98 1.42 10.63 4.85
N TRP A 99 2.27 11.25 5.69
CA TRP A 99 2.89 12.52 5.34
C TRP A 99 3.81 12.39 4.12
N ARG A 100 4.68 11.38 4.09
CA ARG A 100 5.63 11.14 2.98
C ARG A 100 4.89 10.87 1.68
N ALA A 101 3.96 9.92 1.70
CA ALA A 101 3.24 9.51 0.51
C ALA A 101 2.24 10.58 0.05
N GLY A 102 1.61 11.31 0.98
CA GLY A 102 0.79 12.49 0.66
C GLY A 102 1.58 13.57 -0.09
N ASN A 103 2.85 13.77 0.25
CA ASN A 103 3.78 14.66 -0.46
C ASN A 103 4.44 14.01 -1.70
N SER A 104 3.97 12.84 -2.14
CA SER A 104 4.54 12.08 -3.27
C SER A 104 6.03 11.70 -3.10
N ILE A 105 6.52 11.65 -1.86
CA ILE A 105 7.91 11.28 -1.55
C ILE A 105 8.02 9.76 -1.47
N LYS A 106 8.73 9.16 -2.43
CA LYS A 106 8.98 7.70 -2.49
C LYS A 106 10.23 7.32 -1.69
N GLN A 107 10.29 6.07 -1.23
CA GLN A 107 11.49 5.59 -0.56
C GLN A 107 12.63 5.47 -1.59
N PRO A 108 13.81 6.06 -1.33
CA PRO A 108 14.93 5.95 -2.25
C PRO A 108 15.36 4.48 -2.40
N LEU A 109 15.61 4.07 -3.64
CA LEU A 109 16.08 2.74 -4.00
C LEU A 109 17.61 2.57 -3.86
N SER A 110 18.28 3.57 -3.27
CA SER A 110 19.74 3.72 -3.27
C SER A 110 20.51 2.63 -2.52
N SER A 111 19.83 1.70 -1.83
CA SER A 111 20.44 0.58 -1.15
C SER A 111 20.58 -0.69 -2.00
N VAL A 112 20.30 -0.65 -3.31
CA VAL A 112 20.38 -1.85 -4.16
C VAL A 112 21.36 -1.68 -5.32
N HIS A 113 22.36 -2.57 -5.33
CA HIS A 113 23.10 -2.92 -6.53
C HIS A 113 22.18 -3.73 -7.48
N ILE A 114 21.21 -3.08 -8.13
CA ILE A 114 20.28 -3.71 -9.10
C ILE A 114 21.04 -4.19 -10.36
N SER A 115 22.29 -3.78 -10.54
CA SER A 115 23.10 -4.04 -11.74
C SER A 115 23.61 -5.48 -11.92
N LYS A 116 23.29 -6.45 -11.05
CA LYS A 116 23.83 -7.82 -11.15
C LYS A 116 22.89 -8.90 -11.68
N TYR A 117 21.60 -8.62 -11.89
CA TYR A 117 20.64 -9.63 -12.35
C TYR A 117 20.06 -9.37 -13.75
N ALA A 118 20.54 -8.34 -14.46
CA ALA A 118 20.35 -8.21 -15.90
C ALA A 118 21.49 -8.95 -16.62
N LYS A 119 21.35 -10.27 -16.76
CA LYS A 119 22.16 -11.07 -17.68
C LYS A 119 21.25 -12.00 -18.45
#